data_AF-A0A5B7C0N7-F1
#
_entry.id   AF-A0A5B7C0N7-F1
#
_cell.length_a   1.000
_cell.length_b   1.000
_cell.length_c   1.000
_cell.angle_alpha   90.00
_cell.angle_beta   90.00
_cell.angle_gamma   90.00
#
_symmetry.space_group_name_H-M   'P 1'
#
loop_
_entity.id
_entity.type
_entity.pdbx_description
1 polymer ?
#
loop_
_entity_poly.entity_id
_entity_poly.type
_entity_poly.pdbx_seq_one_letter_code
_entity_poly.pdbx_strand_id
1 'polypeptide(L)'
;SVWFASEMKALSDDCERFMSFLPGHIYSSKQGELRRWYNPPWYTEQIPSSPYDPLVLREAFEKAVVKRLMTDVPFGVLLSGGLDSSLVAAVASRHMAESDAACQWGSQLHTFCIGLKGSPDLKAAREVA
;
A
#
# COMPACT_ATOMS: atom_id res chain seq x y z
N SER A 1 -31.87 6.83 8.28
CA SER A 1 -31.17 5.92 7.36
C SER A 1 -29.69 5.87 7.72
N VAL A 2 -28.94 4.85 7.30
CA VAL A 2 -27.49 4.73 7.52
C VAL A 2 -26.79 4.87 6.17
N TRP A 3 -25.76 5.71 6.11
CA TRP A 3 -25.06 6.09 4.88
C TRP A 3 -23.60 5.69 4.98
N PHE A 4 -23.01 5.29 3.84
CA PHE A 4 -21.61 4.95 3.72
C PHE A 4 -21.03 5.66 2.50
N ALA A 5 -19.82 6.20 2.65
CA ALA A 5 -19.06 6.78 1.55
C ALA A 5 -17.56 6.56 1.80
N SER A 6 -16.79 6.47 0.72
CA SER A 6 -15.32 6.39 0.80
C SER A 6 -14.71 7.67 1.37
N GLU A 7 -15.37 8.81 1.16
CA GLU A 7 -14.89 10.12 1.58
C GLU A 7 -16.00 10.95 2.22
N MET A 8 -15.64 11.70 3.27
CA MET A 8 -16.55 12.51 4.07
C MET A 8 -17.30 13.58 3.26
N LYS A 9 -16.68 14.10 2.20
CA LYS A 9 -17.29 15.13 1.34
C LYS A 9 -18.60 14.70 0.66
N ALA A 10 -18.84 13.40 0.55
CA ALA A 10 -20.09 12.89 -0.02
C ALA A 10 -21.24 12.84 1.02
N LEU A 11 -20.94 13.10 2.29
CA LEU A 11 -21.88 13.01 3.42
C LEU A 11 -22.09 14.35 4.12
N SER A 12 -21.15 15.30 3.97
CA SER A 12 -21.10 16.53 4.79
C SER A 12 -22.34 17.40 4.69
N ASP A 13 -23.02 17.38 3.54
CA ASP A 13 -24.12 18.30 3.26
C ASP A 13 -25.47 17.76 3.75
N ASP A 14 -25.61 16.43 3.81
CA ASP A 14 -26.88 15.74 4.10
C ASP A 14 -26.89 14.99 5.45
N CYS A 15 -25.72 14.73 6.06
CA CYS A 15 -25.62 13.99 7.31
C CYS A 15 -25.27 14.91 8.49
N GLU A 16 -26.18 15.03 9.47
CA GLU A 16 -25.93 15.78 10.71
C GLU A 16 -24.78 15.21 11.56
N ARG A 17 -24.57 13.89 11.49
CA ARG A 17 -23.52 13.17 12.22
C ARG A 17 -22.89 12.15 11.30
N PHE A 18 -21.56 12.21 11.21
CA PHE A 18 -20.75 11.22 10.51
C PHE A 18 -19.52 10.90 11.35
N MET A 19 -18.98 9.72 11.15
CA MET A 19 -17.78 9.23 11.81
C MET A 19 -16.96 8.40 10.84
N SER A 20 -15.66 8.30 11.07
CA SER A 20 -14.82 7.38 10.29
C SER A 20 -15.25 5.94 10.51
N PHE A 21 -15.37 5.19 9.42
CA PHE A 21 -15.52 3.75 9.51
C PHE A 21 -14.20 3.13 10.00
N LEU A 22 -14.22 2.49 11.17
CA LEU A 22 -13.01 2.04 11.84
C LEU A 22 -12.32 0.91 11.04
N PRO A 23 -10.99 0.97 10.82
CA PRO A 23 -10.24 -0.10 10.16
C PRO A 23 -10.42 -1.45 10.89
N GLY A 24 -10.52 -2.55 10.13
CA GLY A 24 -10.70 -3.89 10.70
C GLY A 24 -12.04 -4.12 11.42
N HIS A 25 -13.03 -3.25 11.20
CA HIS A 25 -14.40 -3.42 11.71
C HIS A 25 -15.38 -3.78 10.58
N ILE A 26 -16.50 -4.38 10.96
CA ILE A 26 -17.66 -4.61 10.12
C ILE A 26 -18.87 -3.92 10.74
N TYR A 27 -19.78 -3.43 9.90
CA TYR A 27 -21.08 -2.94 10.33
C TYR A 27 -22.15 -4.00 10.04
N SER A 28 -23.02 -4.27 11.01
CA SER A 28 -24.16 -5.18 10.84
C SER A 28 -25.47 -4.42 11.00
N SER A 29 -26.29 -4.36 9.95
CA SER A 29 -27.60 -3.71 10.00
C SER A 29 -28.57 -4.37 10.99
N LYS A 30 -28.38 -5.65 11.31
CA LYS A 30 -29.17 -6.38 12.31
C LYS A 30 -28.85 -5.92 13.74
N GLN A 31 -27.61 -5.51 14.00
CA GLN A 31 -27.15 -5.10 15.33
C GLN A 31 -27.05 -3.58 15.47
N GLY A 32 -27.00 -2.85 14.37
CA GLY A 32 -26.88 -1.39 14.35
C GLY A 32 -25.50 -0.87 14.80
N GLU A 33 -24.49 -1.73 14.85
CA GLU A 33 -23.20 -1.44 15.50
C GLU A 33 -22.01 -1.85 14.64
N LEU A 34 -20.90 -1.13 14.83
CA LEU A 34 -19.58 -1.51 14.35
C LEU A 34 -18.95 -2.53 15.29
N ARG A 35 -18.44 -3.63 14.74
CA ARG A 35 -17.75 -4.68 15.50
C ARG A 35 -16.41 -4.99 14.87
N ARG A 36 -15.37 -5.09 15.69
CA ARG A 36 -14.05 -5.50 15.22
C ARG A 36 -14.11 -6.93 14.72
N TRP A 37 -13.66 -7.17 13.49
CA TRP A 37 -13.59 -8.52 12.91
C TRP A 37 -12.14 -9.02 12.80
N TYR A 38 -11.17 -8.12 12.63
CA TYR A 38 -9.76 -8.47 12.47
C TYR A 38 -8.97 -8.18 13.74
N ASN A 39 -8.44 -9.24 14.36
CA ASN A 39 -7.56 -9.16 15.52
C ASN A 39 -6.28 -9.97 15.27
N PRO A 40 -5.23 -9.35 14.70
CA PRO A 40 -4.00 -10.09 14.41
C PRO A 40 -3.24 -10.44 15.70
N PRO A 41 -2.48 -11.56 15.74
CA PRO A 41 -1.74 -11.97 16.92
C PRO A 41 -0.77 -10.90 17.45
N TRP A 42 -0.12 -10.17 16.53
CA TRP A 42 0.81 -9.08 16.84
C TRP A 42 0.14 -7.83 17.41
N TYR A 43 -1.19 -7.76 17.42
CA TYR A 43 -1.92 -6.65 18.06
C TYR A 43 -1.78 -6.68 19.59
N THR A 44 -1.45 -7.84 20.15
CA THR A 44 -1.14 -7.98 21.57
C THR A 44 0.24 -7.36 21.82
N GLU A 45 0.40 -6.54 22.86
CA GLU A 45 1.67 -5.88 23.25
C GLU A 45 2.73 -6.87 23.80
N GLN A 46 2.74 -8.10 23.30
CA GLN A 46 3.73 -9.11 23.68
C GLN A 46 5.00 -8.91 22.86
N ILE A 47 6.14 -8.91 23.55
CA ILE A 47 7.44 -8.89 22.90
C ILE A 47 7.64 -10.24 22.19
N PRO A 48 7.88 -10.25 20.87
CA PRO A 48 8.09 -11.50 20.13
C PRO A 48 9.36 -12.20 20.60
N SER A 49 9.27 -13.51 20.83
CA SER A 49 10.40 -14.37 21.21
C SER A 49 11.01 -15.14 20.05
N SER A 50 10.40 -15.05 18.86
CA SER A 50 10.89 -15.70 17.64
C SER A 50 12.26 -15.14 17.24
N PRO A 51 13.22 -15.99 16.84
CA PRO A 51 14.52 -15.52 16.36
C PRO A 51 14.35 -14.69 15.08
N TYR A 52 15.20 -13.67 14.94
CA TYR A 52 15.24 -12.86 13.73
C TYR A 52 15.84 -13.66 12.56
N ASP A 53 15.08 -13.77 11.46
CA ASP A 53 15.54 -14.34 10.20
C ASP A 53 15.35 -13.31 9.07
N PRO A 54 16.45 -12.74 8.51
CA PRO A 54 16.36 -11.76 7.43
C PRO A 54 15.80 -12.33 6.13
N LEU A 55 15.92 -13.64 5.87
CA LEU A 55 15.43 -14.25 4.64
C LEU A 55 13.91 -14.35 4.66
N VAL A 56 13.32 -14.72 5.80
CA VAL A 56 11.86 -14.76 5.97
C VAL A 56 11.26 -13.38 5.75
N LEU A 57 11.88 -12.32 6.29
CA LEU A 57 11.43 -10.95 6.08
C LEU A 57 11.53 -10.53 4.61
N ARG A 58 12.67 -10.82 3.96
CA ARG A 58 12.87 -10.51 2.54
C ARG A 58 11.85 -11.19 1.66
N GLU A 59 11.63 -12.50 1.85
CA GLU A 59 10.65 -13.25 1.06
C GLU A 59 9.22 -12.75 1.29
N ALA A 60 8.85 -12.46 2.54
CA ALA A 60 7.53 -11.92 2.85
C ALA A 60 7.31 -10.55 2.21
N PHE A 61 8.35 -9.70 2.21
CA PHE A 61 8.34 -8.41 1.53
C PHE A 61 8.21 -8.56 0.01
N GLU A 62 9.05 -9.39 -0.61
CA GLU A 62 8.99 -9.64 -2.06
C GLU A 62 7.62 -10.20 -2.49
N LYS A 63 7.08 -11.19 -1.75
CA LYS A 63 5.73 -11.73 -1.99
C LYS A 63 4.64 -10.66 -1.85
N ALA A 64 4.76 -9.75 -0.88
CA ALA A 64 3.79 -8.68 -0.68
C ALA A 64 3.80 -7.66 -1.82
N VAL A 65 4.97 -7.35 -2.39
CA VAL A 65 5.10 -6.47 -3.56
C VAL A 65 4.54 -7.17 -4.80
N VAL A 66 4.97 -8.40 -5.11
CA VAL A 66 4.50 -9.16 -6.29
C VAL A 66 2.99 -9.32 -6.30
N LYS A 67 2.37 -9.61 -5.15
CA LYS A 67 0.90 -9.69 -5.03
C LYS A 67 0.17 -8.42 -5.49
N ARG A 68 0.83 -7.25 -5.41
CA ARG A 68 0.26 -5.94 -5.77
C ARG A 68 0.62 -5.47 -7.18
N LEU A 69 1.40 -6.25 -7.94
CA LEU A 69 1.72 -5.96 -9.35
C LEU A 69 0.64 -6.47 -10.33
N MET A 70 -0.36 -7.21 -9.84
CA MET A 70 -1.45 -7.74 -10.67
C MET A 70 -2.38 -6.60 -11.12
N THR A 71 -2.29 -6.22 -12.39
CA THR A 71 -3.11 -5.16 -13.01
C THR A 71 -3.22 -5.39 -14.52
N ASP A 72 -4.36 -5.02 -15.10
CA ASP A 72 -4.62 -5.06 -16.54
C ASP A 72 -4.28 -3.72 -17.23
N VAL A 73 -3.89 -2.71 -16.45
CA VAL A 73 -3.54 -1.37 -16.91
C VAL A 73 -2.12 -0.99 -16.53
N PRO A 74 -1.46 -0.08 -17.30
CA PRO A 74 -0.15 0.44 -16.93
C PRO A 74 -0.14 1.05 -15.52
N PHE A 75 0.94 0.80 -14.78
CA PHE A 75 1.16 1.35 -13.45
C PHE A 75 2.57 1.92 -13.32
N GLY A 76 2.81 2.67 -12.25
CA GLY A 76 4.12 3.19 -11.91
C GLY A 76 4.38 3.16 -10.42
N VAL A 77 5.61 3.46 -10.02
CA VAL A 77 6.05 3.46 -8.62
C VAL A 77 6.47 4.87 -8.20
N LEU A 78 6.04 5.28 -7.01
CA LEU A 78 6.53 6.50 -6.38
C LEU A 78 7.92 6.23 -5.78
N LEU A 79 8.92 6.99 -6.22
CA LEU A 79 10.32 6.81 -5.85
C LEU A 79 10.86 8.10 -5.24
N SER A 80 11.03 8.13 -3.91
CA SER A 80 11.61 9.28 -3.21
C SER A 80 13.13 9.23 -3.12
N GLY A 81 13.74 8.08 -3.45
CA GLY A 81 15.15 7.80 -3.21
C GLY A 81 15.45 7.30 -1.79
N GLY A 82 14.47 7.35 -0.89
CA GLY A 82 14.56 6.73 0.44
C GLY A 82 14.43 5.21 0.37
N LEU A 83 15.00 4.53 1.37
CA LEU A 83 15.13 3.07 1.45
C LEU A 83 13.84 2.32 1.07
N ASP A 84 12.71 2.67 1.68
CA ASP A 84 11.45 1.93 1.50
C ASP A 84 10.96 1.97 0.05
N SER A 85 10.91 3.17 -0.53
CA SER A 85 10.47 3.36 -1.92
C SER A 85 11.42 2.69 -2.91
N SER A 86 12.72 2.74 -2.63
CA SER A 86 13.76 2.11 -3.44
C SER A 86 13.67 0.58 -3.41
N LEU A 87 13.39 -0.01 -2.25
CA LEU A 87 13.19 -1.46 -2.12
C LEU A 87 11.94 -1.91 -2.89
N VAL A 88 10.82 -1.18 -2.77
CA VAL A 88 9.59 -1.50 -3.53
C VAL A 88 9.85 -1.38 -5.04
N ALA A 89 10.47 -0.30 -5.49
CA ALA A 89 10.80 -0.08 -6.90
C ALA A 89 11.74 -1.17 -7.46
N ALA A 90 12.75 -1.57 -6.71
CA ALA A 90 13.69 -2.61 -7.11
C ALA A 90 13.04 -4.00 -7.21
N VAL A 91 12.13 -4.34 -6.30
CA VAL A 91 11.36 -5.60 -6.40
C VAL A 91 10.37 -5.53 -7.56
N ALA A 92 9.63 -4.43 -7.71
CA ALA A 92 8.67 -4.24 -8.78
C ALA A 92 9.34 -4.35 -10.16
N SER A 93 10.48 -3.66 -10.37
CA SER A 93 11.25 -3.69 -11.61
C SER A 93 11.72 -5.11 -11.96
N ARG A 94 12.24 -5.87 -10.97
CA ARG A 94 12.69 -7.26 -11.17
C ARG A 94 11.57 -8.18 -11.66
N HIS A 95 10.37 -8.06 -11.08
CA HIS A 95 9.25 -8.94 -11.43
C HIS A 95 8.39 -8.43 -12.58
N MET A 96 8.57 -7.18 -13.02
CA MET A 96 7.75 -6.64 -14.09
C MET A 96 7.99 -7.36 -15.42
N ALA A 97 9.23 -7.78 -15.69
CA ALA A 97 9.58 -8.55 -16.89
C ALA A 97 8.82 -9.88 -17.01
N GLU A 98 8.33 -10.43 -15.90
CA GLU A 98 7.60 -11.71 -15.83
C GLU A 98 6.07 -11.52 -15.78
N SER A 99 5.59 -10.27 -15.77
CA SER A 99 4.17 -9.96 -15.63
C SER A 99 3.42 -9.92 -16.97
N ASP A 100 2.14 -10.30 -16.97
CA ASP A 100 1.26 -10.19 -18.14
C ASP A 100 1.16 -8.75 -18.66
N ALA A 101 1.25 -7.77 -17.75
CA ALA A 101 1.27 -6.35 -18.08
C ALA A 101 2.48 -5.97 -18.96
N ALA A 102 3.64 -6.59 -18.76
CA ALA A 102 4.82 -6.32 -19.58
C ALA A 102 4.68 -6.85 -21.01
N CYS A 103 3.97 -7.95 -21.21
CA CYS A 103 3.66 -8.48 -22.53
C CYS A 103 2.74 -7.54 -23.33
N GLN A 104 1.82 -6.83 -22.65
CA GLN A 104 0.83 -5.96 -23.28
C GLN A 104 1.29 -4.50 -23.43
N TRP A 105 2.00 -3.97 -22.42
CA TRP A 105 2.31 -2.54 -22.30
C TRP A 105 3.81 -2.22 -22.28
N GLY A 106 4.66 -3.25 -22.37
CA GLY A 106 6.11 -3.12 -22.31
C GLY A 106 6.68 -3.32 -20.90
N SER A 107 7.95 -3.72 -20.83
CA SER A 107 8.62 -4.10 -19.58
C SER A 107 9.27 -2.94 -18.84
N GLN A 108 9.07 -1.69 -19.26
CA GLN A 108 9.72 -0.52 -18.66
C GLN A 108 8.87 0.08 -17.53
N LEU A 109 9.39 0.05 -16.30
CA LEU A 109 8.68 0.57 -15.12
C LEU A 109 8.85 2.09 -15.04
N HIS A 110 7.73 2.81 -15.04
CA HIS A 110 7.76 4.25 -14.83
C HIS A 110 7.84 4.60 -13.35
N THR A 111 8.85 5.38 -12.97
CA THR A 111 9.04 5.89 -11.61
C THR A 111 8.74 7.40 -11.57
N PHE A 112 8.13 7.84 -10.47
CA PHE A 112 7.75 9.24 -10.27
C PHE A 112 8.30 9.75 -8.94
N CYS A 113 8.92 10.92 -8.96
CA CYS A 113 9.41 11.62 -7.78
C CYS A 113 8.83 13.04 -7.75
N ILE A 114 8.51 13.55 -6.57
CA ILE A 114 8.05 14.93 -6.37
C ILE A 114 8.97 15.62 -5.37
N GLY A 115 9.38 16.84 -5.71
CA GLY A 115 10.26 17.64 -4.87
C GLY A 115 10.51 19.02 -5.47
N LEU A 116 10.96 19.95 -4.63
CA LEU A 116 11.42 21.25 -5.11
C LEU A 116 12.67 21.08 -5.98
N LYS A 117 12.86 21.95 -6.97
CA LYS A 117 14.03 21.90 -7.85
C LYS A 117 15.32 21.95 -7.01
N GLY A 118 16.15 20.92 -7.15
CA GLY A 118 17.40 20.78 -6.40
C GLY A 118 17.27 20.11 -5.03
N SER A 119 16.11 19.56 -4.68
CA SER A 119 15.95 18.81 -3.42
C SER A 119 16.86 17.56 -3.40
N PRO A 120 17.31 17.15 -2.20
CA PRO A 120 18.10 15.92 -2.05
C PRO A 120 17.32 14.68 -2.51
N ASP A 121 16.00 14.66 -2.31
CA ASP A 121 15.13 13.54 -2.73
C ASP A 121 15.16 13.34 -4.24
N LEU A 122 15.13 14.42 -5.04
CA LEU A 122 15.21 14.31 -6.50
C LEU A 122 16.56 13.73 -6.95
N LYS A 123 17.64 14.03 -6.23
CA LYS A 123 18.96 13.47 -6.50
C LYS A 123 18.99 11.98 -6.15
N ALA A 124 18.55 11.63 -4.94
CA ALA A 124 18.51 10.24 -4.48
C ALA A 124 17.59 9.36 -5.35
N ALA A 125 16.41 9.85 -5.70
CA ALA A 125 15.49 9.14 -6.59
C ALA A 125 16.11 8.89 -7.97
N ARG A 126 16.88 9.85 -8.50
CA ARG A 126 17.60 9.70 -9.77
C ARG A 126 18.77 8.73 -9.69
N GLU A 127 19.40 8.58 -8.53
CA GLU A 127 20.46 7.58 -8.34
C GLU A 127 19.92 6.15 -8.28
N VAL A 128 18.66 5.97 -7.86
CA VAL A 128 18.00 4.66 -7.77
C VAL A 128 17.31 4.25 -9.09
N ALA A 129 16.83 5.23 -9.86
CA ALA A 129 16.14 5.02 -11.14
C ALA A 129 17.09 4.60 -12.26
#